data_AF-A0A962H131-F1
#
_entry.id   AF-A0A962H131-F1
#
_cell.length_a   1.000
_cell.length_b   1.000
_cell.length_c   1.000
_cell.angle_alpha   90.00
_cell.angle_beta   90.00
_cell.angle_gamma   90.00
#
_symmetry.space_group_name_H-M   'P 1'
#
loop_
_entity.id
_entity.type
_entity.pdbx_description
1 polymer ?
#
loop_
_entity_poly.entity_id
_entity_poly.type
_entity_poly.pdbx_seq_one_letter_code
_entity_poly.pdbx_strand_id
1 'polypeptide(L)'
;MNRLLILLVALLLPLCLTAEEPKLDPAALQHSVAQLRNAIGRWEVQTEFLNEDGSVAKAVDGSYEFEWVVPDRVVRGRNEIPEMKQASGILFYINEAAAIIEMAAVGRDGKLWVMTGPLGSEERLSQVYATADGGMGQLRFTRFNIEDDRFESRMEYTDDGGKSWKPGNHQVFKRAANVASSKPRDPDLD
;
A
#
# COMPACT_ATOMS: atom_id res chain seq x y z
N MET A 1 -35.49 14.74 -51.95
CA MET A 1 -35.23 13.59 -51.04
C MET A 1 -33.91 13.71 -50.25
N ASN A 2 -33.42 14.92 -49.93
CA ASN A 2 -32.05 15.10 -49.38
C ASN A 2 -31.94 16.12 -48.21
N ARG A 3 -32.97 16.27 -47.36
CA ARG A 3 -32.94 17.25 -46.25
C ARG A 3 -33.24 16.69 -44.85
N LEU A 4 -33.46 15.38 -44.71
CA LEU A 4 -33.87 14.79 -43.42
C LEU A 4 -32.73 14.15 -42.60
N LEU A 5 -31.48 14.16 -43.09
CA LEU A 5 -30.37 13.39 -42.48
C LEU A 5 -29.41 14.21 -41.59
N ILE A 6 -29.63 15.52 -41.41
CA ILE A 6 -28.69 16.41 -40.68
C ILE A 6 -29.12 16.64 -39.22
N LEU A 7 -30.34 16.24 -38.82
CA LEU A 7 -30.88 16.52 -37.47
C LEU A 7 -30.61 15.42 -36.42
N LEU A 8 -30.02 14.27 -36.78
CA LEU A 8 -29.80 13.17 -35.84
C LEU A 8 -28.38 13.08 -35.25
N VAL A 9 -27.42 13.87 -35.74
CA VAL A 9 -26.01 13.83 -35.28
C VAL A 9 -25.78 14.73 -34.05
N ALA A 10 -26.66 15.69 -33.78
CA ALA A 10 -26.51 16.61 -32.64
C ALA A 10 -26.96 16.03 -31.28
N LEU A 11 -27.58 14.83 -31.25
CA LEU A 11 -28.02 14.15 -30.03
C LEU A 11 -27.03 13.09 -29.50
N LEU A 12 -25.89 12.91 -30.20
CA LEU A 12 -24.74 12.16 -29.71
C LEU A 12 -23.67 13.11 -29.15
N LEU A 13 -24.09 14.17 -28.47
CA LEU A 13 -23.19 14.83 -27.52
C LEU A 13 -22.87 13.77 -26.47
N PRO A 14 -21.60 13.32 -26.34
CA PRO A 14 -21.23 12.53 -25.19
C PRO A 14 -21.63 13.39 -23.99
N LEU A 15 -22.50 12.85 -23.14
CA LEU A 15 -22.58 13.28 -21.76
C LEU A 15 -21.16 13.04 -21.22
N CYS A 16 -20.29 14.04 -21.40
CA CYS A 16 -19.11 14.22 -20.59
C CYS A 16 -19.66 14.40 -19.20
N LEU A 17 -19.91 13.28 -18.52
CA LEU A 17 -19.96 13.20 -17.09
C LEU A 17 -18.63 13.80 -16.66
N THR A 18 -18.67 15.07 -16.30
CA THR A 18 -17.59 15.73 -15.58
C THR A 18 -17.46 14.94 -14.30
N ALA A 19 -16.53 13.98 -14.28
CA ALA A 19 -16.11 13.36 -13.04
C ALA A 19 -15.66 14.52 -12.16
N GLU A 20 -16.39 14.75 -11.07
CA GLU A 20 -16.02 15.77 -10.10
C GLU A 20 -14.60 15.43 -9.64
N GLU A 21 -13.65 16.33 -9.90
CA GLU A 21 -12.27 16.12 -9.48
C GLU A 21 -12.28 15.95 -7.96
N PRO A 22 -11.66 14.90 -7.42
CA PRO A 22 -11.65 14.67 -5.99
C PRO A 22 -11.04 15.88 -5.31
N LYS A 23 -11.85 16.58 -4.51
CA LYS A 23 -11.38 17.74 -3.77
C LYS A 23 -10.38 17.26 -2.72
N LEU A 24 -9.12 17.68 -2.88
CA LEU A 24 -8.05 17.35 -1.95
C LEU A 24 -8.39 17.89 -0.55
N ASP A 25 -8.45 17.01 0.44
CA ASP A 25 -8.55 17.37 1.85
C ASP A 25 -7.14 17.55 2.44
N PRO A 26 -6.75 18.77 2.86
CA PRO A 26 -5.45 19.03 3.47
C PRO A 26 -5.18 18.18 4.71
N ALA A 27 -6.21 17.86 5.52
CA ALA A 27 -6.03 17.05 6.72
C ALA A 27 -5.69 15.59 6.37
N ALA A 28 -6.41 15.00 5.42
CA ALA A 28 -6.14 13.68 4.89
C ALA A 28 -4.73 13.58 4.26
N LEU A 29 -4.29 14.63 3.55
CA LEU A 29 -2.95 14.72 3.01
C LEU A 29 -1.89 14.74 4.12
N GLN A 30 -2.03 15.62 5.12
CA GLN A 30 -1.09 15.72 6.23
C GLN A 30 -0.99 14.40 7.02
N HIS A 31 -2.12 13.73 7.23
CA HIS A 31 -2.14 12.40 7.85
C HIS A 31 -1.36 11.38 7.03
N SER A 32 -1.55 11.35 5.70
CA SER A 32 -0.81 10.44 4.80
C SER A 32 0.69 10.70 4.82
N VAL A 33 1.10 11.98 4.85
CA VAL A 33 2.51 12.37 5.00
C VAL A 33 3.06 11.90 6.34
N ALA A 34 2.29 12.02 7.43
CA ALA A 34 2.68 11.53 8.75
C ALA A 34 2.85 9.99 8.77
N GLN A 35 2.00 9.25 8.04
CA GLN A 35 2.19 7.80 7.87
C GLN A 35 3.55 7.49 7.21
N LEU A 36 3.90 8.19 6.12
CA LEU A 36 5.19 8.00 5.45
C LEU A 36 6.37 8.36 6.35
N ARG A 37 6.28 9.49 7.07
CA ARG A 37 7.32 9.93 8.03
C ARG A 37 7.54 8.92 9.15
N ASN A 38 6.47 8.38 9.73
CA ASN A 38 6.59 7.39 10.80
C ASN A 38 7.28 6.11 10.29
N ALA A 39 7.04 5.70 9.03
CA ALA A 39 7.62 4.49 8.45
C ALA A 39 9.15 4.55 8.26
N ILE A 40 9.76 5.74 8.15
CA ILE A 40 11.20 5.91 7.91
C ILE A 40 12.04 5.22 9.00
N GLY A 41 13.12 4.58 8.56
CA GLY A 41 14.09 3.89 9.40
C GLY A 41 14.02 2.36 9.29
N ARG A 42 14.72 1.70 10.20
CA ARG A 42 14.80 0.24 10.28
C ARG A 42 13.84 -0.33 11.32
N TRP A 43 13.17 -1.41 10.97
CA TRP A 43 12.20 -2.13 11.77
C TRP A 43 12.56 -3.61 11.83
N GLU A 44 12.47 -4.17 13.02
CA GLU A 44 12.39 -5.61 13.23
C GLU A 44 10.92 -6.00 13.22
N VAL A 45 10.57 -7.05 12.50
CA VAL A 45 9.18 -7.41 12.21
C VAL A 45 8.95 -8.88 12.48
N GLN A 46 8.00 -9.17 13.37
CA GLN A 46 7.47 -10.51 13.53
C GLN A 46 6.21 -10.62 12.68
N THR A 47 6.13 -11.64 11.81
CA THR A 47 4.96 -11.93 10.98
C THR A 47 4.34 -13.25 11.41
N GLU A 48 3.08 -13.20 11.82
CA GLU A 48 2.26 -14.36 12.13
C GLU A 48 1.31 -14.64 10.95
N PHE A 49 1.40 -15.83 10.38
CA PHE A 49 0.44 -16.35 9.40
C PHE A 49 -0.69 -17.04 10.15
N LEU A 50 -1.92 -16.70 9.80
CA LEU A 50 -3.10 -17.10 10.55
C LEU A 50 -3.91 -18.16 9.81
N ASN A 51 -4.51 -19.08 10.55
CA ASN A 51 -5.57 -19.96 10.07
C ASN A 51 -6.89 -19.18 9.94
N GLU A 52 -7.89 -19.74 9.27
CA GLU A 52 -9.21 -19.10 9.11
C GLU A 52 -9.92 -18.84 10.45
N ASP A 53 -9.62 -19.62 11.50
CA ASP A 53 -10.16 -19.41 12.85
C ASP A 53 -9.41 -18.34 13.66
N GLY A 54 -8.38 -17.72 13.07
CA GLY A 54 -7.54 -16.69 13.69
C GLY A 54 -6.38 -17.23 14.54
N SER A 55 -6.23 -18.54 14.68
CA SER A 55 -5.07 -19.12 15.35
C SER A 55 -3.79 -18.97 14.54
N VAL A 56 -2.63 -18.88 15.21
CA VAL A 56 -1.32 -18.73 14.55
C VAL A 56 -0.90 -20.08 13.95
N ALA A 57 -0.79 -20.14 12.63
CA ALA A 57 -0.28 -21.30 11.90
C ALA A 57 1.26 -21.34 11.91
N LYS A 58 1.89 -20.17 11.77
CA LYS A 58 3.34 -20.00 11.73
C LYS A 58 3.73 -18.57 12.10
N ALA A 59 4.85 -18.40 12.80
CA ALA A 59 5.48 -17.10 13.01
C ALA A 59 6.89 -17.08 12.39
N VAL A 60 7.28 -15.96 11.79
CA VAL A 60 8.62 -15.73 11.24
C VAL A 60 9.10 -14.34 11.57
N ASP A 61 10.41 -14.19 11.75
CA ASP A 61 11.06 -12.90 11.93
C ASP A 61 11.65 -12.39 10.61
N GLY A 62 11.63 -11.07 10.47
CA GLY A 62 12.22 -10.36 9.35
C GLY A 62 12.54 -8.92 9.72
N SER A 63 12.98 -8.16 8.72
CA SER A 63 13.29 -6.74 8.87
C SER A 63 12.76 -5.93 7.71
N TYR A 64 12.48 -4.66 7.97
CA TYR A 64 12.13 -3.67 6.97
C TYR A 64 13.03 -2.45 7.15
N GLU A 65 13.44 -1.85 6.05
CA GLU A 65 14.19 -0.59 6.04
C GLU A 65 13.55 0.35 5.04
N PHE A 66 13.27 1.58 5.49
CA PHE A 66 12.60 2.60 4.69
C PHE A 66 13.39 3.91 4.71
N GLU A 67 13.49 4.55 3.55
CA GLU A 67 14.17 5.82 3.38
C GLU A 67 13.46 6.70 2.35
N TRP A 68 13.70 8.01 2.44
CA TRP A 68 13.15 8.97 1.50
C TRP A 68 13.80 8.84 0.12
N VAL A 69 12.97 8.85 -0.91
CA VAL A 69 13.39 9.16 -2.29
C VAL A 69 13.07 10.61 -2.60
N VAL A 70 11.85 11.04 -2.26
CA VAL A 70 11.41 12.44 -2.33
C VAL A 70 10.78 12.76 -0.97
N PRO A 71 11.33 13.71 -0.19
CA PRO A 71 10.80 14.06 1.12
C PRO A 71 9.30 14.32 1.08
N ASP A 72 8.57 13.73 2.03
CA ASP A 72 7.11 13.85 2.20
C ASP A 72 6.26 13.37 1.01
N ARG A 73 6.85 12.66 0.04
CA ARG A 73 6.16 12.22 -1.18
C ARG A 73 6.39 10.78 -1.53
N VAL A 74 7.64 10.32 -1.48
CA VAL A 74 8.03 8.99 -1.95
C VAL A 74 9.02 8.38 -0.97
N VAL A 75 8.66 7.22 -0.44
CA VAL A 75 9.51 6.38 0.41
C VAL A 75 9.84 5.12 -0.39
N ARG A 76 11.10 4.72 -0.41
CA ARG A 76 11.47 3.37 -0.83
C ARG A 76 11.76 2.53 0.39
N GLY A 77 11.55 1.24 0.27
CA GLY A 77 11.96 0.31 1.29
C GLY A 77 12.35 -1.05 0.74
N ARG A 78 12.92 -1.83 1.64
CA ARG A 78 13.26 -3.22 1.42
C ARG A 78 12.80 -4.01 2.63
N ASN A 79 12.27 -5.20 2.39
CA ASN A 79 12.08 -6.18 3.45
C ASN A 79 12.92 -7.43 3.21
N GLU A 80 13.19 -8.14 4.29
CA GLU A 80 13.88 -9.42 4.24
C GLU A 80 13.31 -10.36 5.32
N ILE A 81 12.94 -11.57 4.90
CA ILE A 81 12.48 -12.65 5.79
C ILE A 81 13.37 -13.87 5.50
N PRO A 82 14.48 -14.04 6.24
CA PRO A 82 15.51 -15.03 5.91
C PRO A 82 14.98 -16.46 5.86
N GLU A 83 14.11 -16.84 6.80
CA GLU A 83 13.55 -18.19 6.88
C GLU A 83 12.75 -18.56 5.62
N MET A 84 12.08 -17.58 5.02
CA MET A 84 11.31 -17.74 3.79
C MET A 84 12.17 -17.55 2.53
N LYS A 85 13.46 -17.21 2.69
CA LYS A 85 14.35 -16.78 1.60
C LYS A 85 13.66 -15.72 0.73
N GLN A 86 12.97 -14.78 1.39
CA GLN A 86 12.19 -13.74 0.74
C GLN A 86 12.87 -12.39 0.95
N ALA A 87 12.95 -11.63 -0.13
CA ALA A 87 13.26 -10.22 -0.12
C ALA A 87 12.35 -9.52 -1.12
N SER A 88 11.89 -8.33 -0.78
CA SER A 88 11.06 -7.50 -1.66
C SER A 88 11.53 -6.06 -1.66
N GLY A 89 11.42 -5.40 -2.81
CA GLY A 89 11.52 -3.94 -2.92
C GLY A 89 10.13 -3.33 -2.78
N ILE A 90 10.03 -2.20 -2.09
CA ILE A 90 8.77 -1.51 -1.79
C ILE A 90 8.92 -0.03 -2.13
N LEU A 91 7.87 0.58 -2.67
CA LEU A 91 7.70 2.01 -2.82
C LEU A 91 6.37 2.42 -2.20
N PHE A 92 6.37 3.43 -1.35
CA PHE A 92 5.18 4.12 -0.90
C PHE A 92 5.17 5.53 -1.47
N TYR A 93 4.03 5.99 -1.99
CA TYR A 93 3.92 7.36 -2.48
C TYR A 93 2.52 7.94 -2.39
N ILE A 94 2.45 9.27 -2.35
CA ILE A 94 1.20 10.04 -2.36
C ILE A 94 0.92 10.53 -3.78
N ASN A 95 -0.25 10.19 -4.31
CA ASN A 95 -0.77 10.75 -5.55
C ASN A 95 -1.91 11.72 -5.22
N GLU A 96 -1.56 13.01 -5.14
CA GLU A 96 -2.51 14.07 -4.76
C GLU A 96 -3.62 14.26 -5.80
N ALA A 97 -3.30 14.13 -7.09
CA ALA A 97 -4.26 14.31 -8.17
C ALA A 97 -5.37 13.24 -8.13
N ALA A 98 -5.02 12.03 -7.71
CA ALA A 98 -5.98 10.94 -7.51
C ALA A 98 -6.52 10.85 -6.06
N ALA A 99 -6.03 11.69 -5.14
CA ALA A 99 -6.32 11.63 -3.71
C ALA A 99 -6.11 10.23 -3.10
N ILE A 100 -5.02 9.56 -3.45
CA ILE A 100 -4.64 8.23 -2.92
C ILE A 100 -3.23 8.18 -2.35
N ILE A 101 -3.02 7.25 -1.41
CA ILE A 101 -1.71 6.74 -1.00
C ILE A 101 -1.53 5.35 -1.59
N GLU A 102 -0.40 5.12 -2.26
CA GLU A 102 -0.08 3.88 -2.94
C GLU A 102 1.13 3.17 -2.30
N MET A 103 1.10 1.85 -2.33
CA MET A 103 2.20 0.95 -2.08
C MET A 103 2.41 0.06 -3.31
N ALA A 104 3.61 0.09 -3.89
CA ALA A 104 4.04 -0.85 -4.91
C ALA A 104 5.12 -1.76 -4.31
N ALA A 105 4.99 -3.07 -4.44
CA ALA A 105 5.96 -4.03 -3.93
C ALA A 105 6.27 -5.09 -4.98
N VAL A 106 7.54 -5.43 -5.14
CA VAL A 106 8.00 -6.50 -6.03
C VAL A 106 8.61 -7.60 -5.17
N GLY A 107 7.98 -8.76 -5.19
CA GLY A 107 8.46 -9.96 -4.50
C GLY A 107 9.61 -10.65 -5.23
N ARG A 108 10.18 -11.67 -4.58
CA ARG A 108 11.24 -12.52 -5.18
C ARG A 108 10.79 -13.23 -6.46
N ASP A 109 9.50 -13.49 -6.61
CA ASP A 109 8.89 -14.05 -7.82
C ASP A 109 8.83 -13.06 -8.99
N GLY A 110 9.24 -11.79 -8.77
CA GLY A 110 9.18 -10.72 -9.75
C GLY A 110 7.77 -10.15 -9.95
N LYS A 111 6.77 -10.60 -9.15
CA LYS A 111 5.40 -10.11 -9.27
C LYS A 111 5.29 -8.74 -8.63
N LEU A 112 4.77 -7.78 -9.40
CA LEU A 112 4.39 -6.47 -8.91
C LEU A 112 3.02 -6.55 -8.22
N TRP A 113 2.98 -6.08 -6.99
CA TRP A 113 1.78 -5.85 -6.21
C TRP A 113 1.59 -4.35 -6.05
N VAL A 114 0.42 -3.85 -6.47
CA VAL A 114 0.02 -2.46 -6.26
C VAL A 114 -1.16 -2.45 -5.30
N MET A 115 -1.05 -1.64 -4.25
CA MET A 115 -2.09 -1.46 -3.26
C MET A 115 -2.37 0.03 -3.05
N THR A 116 -3.64 0.40 -3.08
CA THR A 116 -4.07 1.80 -3.00
C THR A 116 -5.07 2.00 -1.87
N GLY A 117 -5.00 3.15 -1.20
CA GLY A 117 -6.01 3.60 -0.25
C GLY A 117 -6.29 5.10 -0.42
N PRO A 118 -7.46 5.60 0.01
CA PRO A 118 -7.69 7.05 0.07
C PRO A 118 -6.64 7.75 0.93
N LEU A 119 -6.33 9.01 0.64
CA LEU A 119 -5.55 9.82 1.58
C LEU A 119 -6.21 9.82 2.96
N GLY A 120 -5.40 9.77 4.00
CA GLY A 120 -5.85 9.72 5.39
C GLY A 120 -6.22 8.32 5.88
N SER A 121 -6.37 7.34 4.98
CA SER A 121 -6.71 5.96 5.33
C SER A 121 -5.50 5.18 5.86
N GLU A 122 -5.70 4.32 6.86
CA GLU A 122 -4.74 3.29 7.24
C GLU A 122 -4.94 1.97 6.47
N GLU A 123 -5.99 1.91 5.64
CA GLU A 123 -6.35 0.76 4.81
C GLU A 123 -5.88 0.96 3.36
N ARG A 124 -5.29 -0.09 2.79
CA ARG A 124 -4.94 -0.20 1.37
C ARG A 124 -5.45 -1.53 0.81
N LEU A 125 -5.98 -1.49 -0.40
CA LEU A 125 -6.47 -2.66 -1.12
C LEU A 125 -5.56 -2.98 -2.30
N SER A 126 -5.28 -4.26 -2.53
CA SER A 126 -4.64 -4.68 -3.77
C SER A 126 -5.58 -4.54 -4.97
N GLN A 127 -5.02 -4.61 -6.16
CA GLN A 127 -5.80 -4.99 -7.34
C GLN A 127 -6.40 -6.39 -7.16
N VAL A 128 -7.50 -6.66 -7.86
CA VAL A 128 -8.06 -8.01 -7.94
C VAL A 128 -7.09 -8.91 -8.73
N TYR A 129 -6.84 -10.11 -8.24
CA TYR A 129 -5.92 -11.08 -8.86
C TYR A 129 -6.58 -12.44 -9.03
N ALA A 130 -6.14 -13.20 -10.03
CA ALA A 130 -6.58 -14.59 -10.20
C ALA A 130 -5.95 -15.49 -9.13
N THR A 131 -6.76 -16.32 -8.48
CA THR A 131 -6.32 -17.33 -7.51
C THR A 131 -5.93 -18.63 -8.21
N ALA A 132 -5.20 -19.51 -7.51
CA ALA A 132 -4.68 -20.75 -8.10
C ALA A 132 -5.77 -21.76 -8.53
N ASP A 133 -6.96 -21.67 -7.92
CA ASP A 133 -8.16 -22.46 -8.23
C ASP A 133 -9.03 -21.85 -9.34
N GLY A 134 -8.59 -20.75 -9.97
CA GLY A 134 -9.31 -20.07 -11.05
C GLY A 134 -10.36 -19.06 -10.58
N GLY A 135 -10.45 -18.80 -9.27
CA GLY A 135 -11.24 -17.70 -8.71
C GLY A 135 -10.56 -16.34 -8.84
N MET A 136 -11.14 -15.35 -8.15
CA MET A 136 -10.62 -13.98 -8.05
C MET A 136 -10.44 -13.63 -6.58
N GLY A 137 -9.32 -13.00 -6.24
CA GLY A 137 -9.00 -12.59 -4.89
C GLY A 137 -8.61 -11.12 -4.80
N GLN A 138 -8.70 -10.55 -3.60
CA GLN A 138 -8.20 -9.22 -3.27
C GLN A 138 -7.63 -9.22 -1.86
N LEU A 139 -6.54 -8.46 -1.65
CA LEU A 139 -5.92 -8.28 -0.35
C LEU A 139 -6.32 -6.93 0.24
N ARG A 140 -6.47 -6.87 1.56
CA ARG A 140 -6.59 -5.67 2.37
C ARG A 140 -5.46 -5.63 3.39
N PHE A 141 -4.73 -4.53 3.42
CA PHE A 141 -3.75 -4.25 4.46
C PHE A 141 -4.25 -3.09 5.32
N THR A 142 -4.28 -3.29 6.63
CA THR A 142 -4.67 -2.25 7.60
C THR A 142 -3.52 -2.04 8.57
N ARG A 143 -3.13 -0.77 8.79
CA ARG A 143 -2.18 -0.38 9.84
C ARG A 143 -2.93 0.15 11.07
N PHE A 144 -2.47 -0.19 12.27
CA PHE A 144 -3.13 0.18 13.52
C PHE A 144 -2.14 0.14 14.70
N ASN A 145 -2.60 0.55 15.90
CA ASN A 145 -1.79 0.65 17.12
C ASN A 145 -0.46 1.40 16.88
N ILE A 146 -0.55 2.59 16.28
CA ILE A 146 0.61 3.36 15.84
C ILE A 146 1.18 4.15 17.01
N GLU A 147 2.44 3.87 17.31
CA GLU A 147 3.28 4.55 18.29
C GLU A 147 4.56 5.04 17.60
N ASP A 148 5.42 5.74 18.34
CA ASP A 148 6.66 6.29 17.77
C ASP A 148 7.62 5.19 17.33
N ASP A 149 7.74 4.10 18.10
CA ASP A 149 8.69 3.01 17.89
C ASP A 149 8.04 1.64 17.63
N ARG A 150 6.71 1.62 17.48
CA ARG A 150 5.92 0.41 17.27
C ARG A 150 4.70 0.69 16.40
N PHE A 151 4.35 -0.25 15.53
CA PHE A 151 3.00 -0.30 14.95
C PHE A 151 2.66 -1.73 14.55
N GLU A 152 1.40 -1.96 14.21
CA GLU A 152 0.91 -3.24 13.74
C GLU A 152 0.31 -3.12 12.35
N SER A 153 0.43 -4.19 11.57
CA SER A 153 -0.27 -4.34 10.30
C SER A 153 -0.96 -5.69 10.25
N ARG A 154 -2.14 -5.75 9.64
CA ARG A 154 -2.78 -7.02 9.29
C ARG A 154 -3.05 -7.07 7.81
N MET A 155 -2.88 -8.24 7.24
CA MET A 155 -3.36 -8.60 5.92
C MET A 155 -4.58 -9.50 6.05
N GLU A 156 -5.63 -9.13 5.34
CA GLU A 156 -6.83 -9.92 5.14
C GLU A 156 -7.00 -10.15 3.64
N TYR A 157 -7.71 -11.22 3.26
CA TYR A 157 -8.04 -11.49 1.87
C TYR A 157 -9.51 -11.81 1.70
N THR A 158 -10.01 -11.58 0.49
CA THR A 158 -11.36 -11.95 0.07
C THR A 158 -11.29 -12.75 -1.23
N ASP A 159 -12.17 -13.73 -1.38
CA ASP A 159 -12.40 -14.53 -2.58
C ASP A 159 -13.86 -14.41 -3.09
N ASP A 160 -14.66 -13.53 -2.47
CA ASP A 160 -16.10 -13.35 -2.74
C ASP A 160 -16.45 -11.90 -3.17
N GLY A 161 -15.43 -11.13 -3.56
CA GLY A 161 -15.58 -9.74 -3.98
C GLY A 161 -15.77 -8.77 -2.81
N GLY A 162 -15.21 -9.08 -1.64
CA GLY A 162 -15.22 -8.22 -0.46
C GLY A 162 -16.46 -8.34 0.42
N LYS A 163 -17.31 -9.35 0.21
CA LYS A 163 -18.46 -9.63 1.09
C LYS A 163 -18.00 -10.19 2.43
N SER A 164 -16.94 -11.00 2.42
CA SER A 164 -16.24 -11.48 3.61
C SER A 164 -14.73 -11.30 3.46
N TRP A 165 -14.06 -11.15 4.61
CA TRP A 165 -12.62 -10.98 4.72
C TRP A 165 -12.08 -12.03 5.67
N LYS A 166 -11.11 -12.81 5.20
CA LYS A 166 -10.46 -13.89 5.91
C LYS A 166 -9.09 -13.42 6.41
N PRO A 167 -8.63 -13.88 7.58
CA PRO A 167 -7.32 -13.52 8.08
C PRO A 167 -6.21 -14.10 7.19
N GLY A 168 -5.19 -13.30 6.90
CA GLY A 168 -4.01 -13.76 6.15
C GLY A 168 -2.75 -13.72 6.99
N ASN A 169 -2.31 -12.53 7.39
CA ASN A 169 -1.21 -12.38 8.35
C ASN A 169 -1.40 -11.20 9.30
N HIS A 170 -0.64 -11.22 10.39
CA HIS A 170 -0.47 -10.11 11.32
C HIS A 170 1.02 -9.85 11.47
N GLN A 171 1.38 -8.57 11.52
CA GLN A 171 2.75 -8.11 11.60
C GLN A 171 2.88 -7.12 12.75
N VAL A 172 3.87 -7.34 13.61
CA VAL A 172 4.26 -6.41 14.66
C VAL A 172 5.60 -5.81 14.30
N PHE A 173 5.62 -4.51 14.05
CA PHE A 173 6.82 -3.74 13.74
C PHE A 173 7.33 -3.10 15.02
N LYS A 174 8.62 -3.27 15.29
CA LYS A 174 9.35 -2.59 16.37
C LYS A 174 10.57 -1.93 15.78
N ARG A 175 10.86 -0.66 16.14
CA ARG A 175 12.08 -0.02 15.65
C ARG A 175 13.30 -0.84 16.08
N ALA A 176 14.22 -1.04 15.16
CA ALA A 176 15.50 -1.63 15.49
C ALA A 176 16.21 -0.69 16.49
N ALA A 177 16.71 -1.23 17.61
CA ALA A 177 17.43 -0.45 18.61
C ALA A 177 18.62 0.24 17.93
N ASN A 178 18.57 1.59 17.86
CA ASN A 178 19.52 2.49 17.21
C ASN A 178 20.73 1.77 16.59
N VAL A 179 20.60 1.30 15.35
CA VAL A 179 21.79 1.13 14.51
C VAL A 179 22.32 2.55 14.37
N ALA A 180 23.43 2.84 15.05
CA ALA A 180 24.05 4.16 15.09
C ALA A 180 23.93 4.79 13.71
N SER A 181 23.15 5.87 13.63
CA SER A 181 22.79 6.50 12.37
C SER A 181 24.05 6.67 11.54
N SER A 182 24.12 5.96 10.41
CA SER A 182 25.09 6.31 9.39
C SER A 182 24.80 7.76 9.05
N LYS A 183 25.72 8.63 9.47
CA LYS A 183 25.69 10.07 9.28
C LYS A 183 25.08 10.38 7.91
N PRO A 184 24.10 11.30 7.79
CA PRO A 184 23.62 11.72 6.49
C PRO A 184 24.82 12.08 5.62
N ARG A 185 24.87 11.51 4.41
CA ARG A 185 25.89 11.86 3.43
C ARG A 185 25.72 13.35 3.14
N ASP A 186 26.78 14.12 3.37
CA ASP A 186 26.80 15.56 3.12
C ASP A 186 26.47 15.79 1.65
N PRO A 187 25.35 16.48 1.32
CA PRO A 187 24.97 16.74 -0.07
C PRO A 187 25.92 17.72 -0.78
N ASP A 188 26.84 18.35 -0.06
CA ASP A 188 27.79 19.34 -0.62
C ASP A 188 29.15 18.72 -1.05
N LEU A 189 29.22 17.39 -1.19
CA LEU A 189 30.39 16.67 -1.73
C LEU A 189 30.07 16.02 -3.08
N ASP A 190 29.88 16.84 -4.11
CA ASP A 190 30.11 16.51 -5.54
C ASP A 190 30.52 17.79 -6.31
#